data_AF-A0AAN8LCL9-F1
#
_entry.id   AF-A0AAN8LCL9-F1
#
_cell.length_a   1.000
_cell.length_b   1.000
_cell.length_c   1.000
_cell.angle_alpha   90.00
_cell.angle_beta   90.00
_cell.angle_gamma   90.00
#
_symmetry.space_group_name_H-M   'P 1'
#
loop_
_entity.id
_entity.type
_entity.pdbx_description
1 polymer ?
#
loop_
_entity_poly.entity_id
_entity_poly.type
_entity_poly.pdbx_seq_one_letter_code
_entity_poly.pdbx_strand_id
1 'polypeptide(L)'
;MGDWSLLGNILEEVQEHSTSVGKVWLTVLFIFRILVLGTAAESSWGDEQSDFLCDTQQPGCTNVCYDRAFPIAHIRYWVLQIVFVSTPSLIYMGHAMHIVRRDEKRRRREQEKRE
;
A
#
# COMPACT_ATOMS: atom_id res chain seq x y z
N MET A 1 10.16 -11.72 5.33
CA MET A 1 8.74 -11.80 5.72
C MET A 1 8.34 -10.46 6.31
N GLY A 2 7.68 -9.62 5.52
CA GLY A 2 7.20 -8.31 6.00
C GLY A 2 6.06 -8.48 6.99
N ASP A 3 6.02 -7.63 8.02
CA ASP A 3 4.97 -7.65 9.04
C ASP A 3 3.64 -7.12 8.47
N TRP A 4 2.76 -8.06 8.12
CA TRP A 4 1.41 -7.76 7.60
C TRP A 4 0.41 -7.37 8.70
N SER A 5 0.77 -7.54 9.98
CA SER A 5 -0.09 -7.25 11.13
C SER A 5 -0.45 -5.76 11.25
N LEU A 6 0.52 -4.89 10.97
CA LEU A 6 0.35 -3.43 11.05
C LEU A 6 -0.58 -2.93 9.94
N LEU A 7 -0.47 -3.50 8.74
CA LEU A 7 -1.36 -3.22 7.62
C LEU A 7 -2.79 -3.71 7.91
N GLY A 8 -2.93 -4.88 8.53
CA GLY A 8 -4.23 -5.43 8.95
C GLY A 8 -4.97 -4.52 9.92
N ASN A 9 -4.29 -4.08 10.99
CA ASN A 9 -4.88 -3.21 12.01
C ASN A 9 -5.32 -1.85 11.43
N ILE A 10 -4.53 -1.26 10.54
CA ILE A 10 -4.90 -0.01 9.86
C ILE A 10 -6.13 -0.24 8.96
N LEU A 11 -6.21 -1.39 8.29
CA LEU A 11 -7.33 -1.72 7.41
C LEU A 11 -8.65 -1.84 8.18
N GLU A 12 -8.60 -2.45 9.35
CA GLU A 12 -9.76 -2.73 10.19
C GLU A 12 -10.36 -1.43 10.73
N GLU A 13 -9.52 -0.52 11.24
CA GLU A 13 -9.96 0.80 11.71
C GLU A 13 -10.48 1.70 10.57
N VAL A 14 -9.90 1.55 9.37
CA VAL A 14 -10.35 2.20 8.12
C VAL A 14 -11.72 1.70 7.68
N GLN A 15 -11.97 0.39 7.80
CA GLN A 15 -13.26 -0.18 7.43
C GLN A 15 -14.36 0.31 8.35
N GLU A 16 -14.17 0.38 9.67
CA GLU A 16 -15.23 0.71 10.63
C GLU A 16 -15.93 2.06 10.35
N HIS A 17 -15.19 3.04 9.82
CA HIS A 17 -15.68 4.40 9.57
C HIS A 17 -16.01 4.74 8.10
N SER A 18 -15.85 3.81 7.15
CA SER A 18 -16.13 4.05 5.73
C SER A 18 -17.59 3.78 5.35
N THR A 19 -18.11 4.53 4.37
CA THR A 19 -19.39 4.23 3.68
C THR A 19 -19.35 2.82 3.05
N SER A 20 -20.51 2.20 2.85
CA SER A 20 -20.60 0.83 2.31
C SER A 20 -19.90 0.66 0.97
N VAL A 21 -19.95 1.68 0.10
CA VAL A 21 -19.23 1.70 -1.19
C VAL A 21 -17.72 1.84 -1.00
N GLY A 22 -17.29 2.71 -0.07
CA GLY A 22 -15.87 2.86 0.27
C GLY A 22 -15.27 1.62 0.91
N LYS A 23 -16.05 0.89 1.73
CA LYS A 23 -15.66 -0.42 2.28
C LYS A 23 -15.37 -1.39 1.14
N VAL A 24 -16.29 -1.58 0.20
CA VAL A 24 -16.09 -2.51 -0.91
C VAL A 24 -14.89 -2.09 -1.77
N TRP A 25 -14.77 -0.80 -2.11
CA TRP A 25 -13.67 -0.29 -2.92
C TRP A 25 -12.30 -0.49 -2.25
N LEU A 26 -12.16 -0.11 -0.98
CA LEU A 26 -10.92 -0.27 -0.22
C LEU A 26 -10.58 -1.74 -0.02
N THR A 27 -11.55 -2.57 0.33
CA THR A 27 -11.32 -4.01 0.54
C THR A 27 -10.85 -4.68 -0.76
N VAL A 28 -11.48 -4.37 -1.89
CA VAL A 28 -11.08 -4.90 -3.20
C VAL A 28 -9.71 -4.38 -3.61
N LEU A 29 -9.46 -3.07 -3.53
CA LEU A 29 -8.16 -2.49 -3.91
C LEU A 29 -7.01 -2.91 -3.01
N PHE A 30 -7.24 -3.10 -1.71
CA PHE A 30 -6.17 -3.50 -0.82
C PHE A 30 -5.92 -5.00 -0.90
N ILE A 31 -6.97 -5.83 -0.82
CA ILE A 31 -6.83 -7.29 -0.83
C ILE A 31 -6.33 -7.76 -2.20
N PHE A 32 -6.99 -7.39 -3.30
CA PHE A 32 -6.62 -7.92 -4.62
C PHE A 32 -5.20 -7.50 -5.01
N ARG A 33 -4.80 -6.27 -4.63
CA ARG A 33 -3.53 -5.69 -5.04
C ARG A 33 -2.36 -6.12 -4.16
N ILE A 34 -2.58 -6.30 -2.86
CA ILE A 34 -1.59 -6.95 -1.97
C ILE A 34 -1.46 -8.43 -2.30
N LEU A 35 -2.57 -9.11 -2.56
CA LEU A 35 -2.56 -10.54 -2.87
C LEU A 35 -1.82 -10.79 -4.19
N VAL A 36 -2.10 -10.02 -5.25
CA VAL A 36 -1.36 -10.11 -6.52
C VAL A 36 0.13 -9.81 -6.35
N LEU A 37 0.50 -8.78 -5.57
CA LEU A 37 1.91 -8.55 -5.25
C LEU A 37 2.52 -9.72 -4.48
N GLY A 38 1.89 -10.21 -3.43
CA GLY A 38 2.42 -11.29 -2.60
C GLY A 38 2.57 -12.61 -3.37
N THR A 39 1.62 -12.94 -4.25
CA THR A 39 1.66 -14.21 -4.99
C THR A 39 2.49 -14.15 -6.26
N ALA A 40 2.45 -13.04 -6.99
CA ALA A 40 3.13 -12.93 -8.28
C ALA A 40 4.55 -12.37 -8.13
N ALA A 41 4.78 -11.41 -7.22
CA ALA A 41 6.06 -10.71 -7.16
C ALA A 41 7.20 -11.62 -6.69
N GLU A 42 7.00 -12.39 -5.62
CA GLU A 42 8.08 -13.25 -5.12
C GLU A 42 8.39 -14.40 -6.09
N SER A 43 7.38 -14.96 -6.78
CA SER A 43 7.60 -16.13 -7.65
C SER A 43 8.18 -15.80 -9.02
N SER A 44 7.98 -14.58 -9.54
CA SER A 44 8.39 -14.22 -10.91
C SER A 44 9.49 -13.16 -10.99
N TRP A 45 9.78 -12.47 -9.90
CA TRP A 45 10.75 -11.37 -9.85
C TRP A 45 11.69 -11.46 -8.63
N GLY A 46 11.77 -12.62 -7.96
CA GLY A 46 12.78 -12.88 -6.94
C GLY A 46 14.20 -12.99 -7.52
N ASP A 47 14.31 -13.54 -8.74
CA ASP A 47 15.58 -13.94 -9.37
C ASP A 47 15.96 -13.12 -10.63
N GLU A 48 15.30 -11.97 -10.86
CA GLU A 48 15.49 -11.17 -12.10
C GLU A 48 16.94 -10.72 -12.33
N GLN A 49 17.71 -10.47 -11.26
CA GLN A 49 19.12 -10.07 -11.39
C GLN A 49 20.06 -11.27 -11.61
N SER A 50 19.79 -12.42 -10.99
CA SER A 50 20.63 -13.62 -11.11
C SER A 50 20.49 -14.31 -12.47
N ASP A 51 19.31 -14.23 -13.08
CA ASP A 51 19.02 -14.84 -14.39
C ASP A 51 19.38 -13.92 -15.57
N PHE A 52 19.83 -12.69 -15.30
CA PHE A 52 20.24 -11.74 -16.34
C PHE A 52 21.65 -12.07 -16.86
N LEU A 53 21.74 -12.56 -18.10
CA LEU A 53 22.99 -12.99 -18.73
C LEU A 53 23.41 -12.04 -19.85
N CYS A 54 24.72 -11.73 -19.89
CA CYS A 54 25.36 -11.02 -20.99
C CYS A 54 26.40 -11.93 -21.65
N ASP A 55 26.39 -12.01 -22.98
CA ASP A 55 27.41 -12.74 -23.75
C ASP A 55 28.71 -11.92 -23.83
N THR A 56 29.50 -11.96 -22.76
CA THR A 56 30.76 -11.23 -22.64
C THR A 56 31.63 -11.82 -21.54
N GLN A 57 32.96 -11.75 -21.73
CA GLN A 57 33.93 -12.07 -20.68
C GLN A 57 34.37 -10.84 -19.87
N GLN A 58 33.81 -9.66 -20.17
CA GLN A 58 34.21 -8.43 -19.51
C GLN A 58 33.61 -8.34 -18.09
N PRO A 59 34.43 -8.24 -17.03
CA PRO A 59 33.93 -8.17 -15.66
C PRO A 59 33.12 -6.89 -15.46
N GLY A 60 31.99 -7.01 -14.75
CA GLY A 60 31.11 -5.88 -14.42
C GLY A 60 30.13 -5.45 -15.52
N CYS A 61 30.24 -5.99 -16.75
CA CYS A 61 29.32 -5.65 -17.84
C CYS A 61 27.87 -6.00 -17.49
N THR A 62 27.62 -7.19 -16.95
CA THR A 62 26.28 -7.65 -16.54
C THR A 62 25.62 -6.69 -15.56
N ASN A 63 26.37 -6.17 -14.57
CA ASN A 63 25.82 -5.23 -13.59
C ASN A 63 25.37 -3.91 -14.22
N VAL A 64 26.18 -3.35 -15.12
CA VAL A 64 25.87 -2.07 -15.78
C VAL A 64 24.75 -2.25 -16.80
N CYS A 65 24.74 -3.36 -17.54
CA CYS A 65 23.67 -3.68 -18.48
C CYS A 65 22.34 -3.92 -17.76
N TYR A 66 22.34 -4.61 -16.63
CA TYR A 66 21.15 -4.82 -15.81
C TYR A 66 20.58 -3.49 -15.30
N ASP A 67 21.42 -2.64 -14.70
CA ASP A 67 21.01 -1.31 -14.20
C ASP A 67 20.44 -0.41 -15.31
N ARG A 68 21.01 -0.50 -16.52
CA ARG A 68 20.54 0.27 -17.68
C ARG A 68 19.25 -0.27 -18.28
N ALA A 69 19.04 -1.59 -18.29
CA ALA A 69 17.83 -2.23 -18.81
C ALA A 69 16.65 -2.09 -17.84
N PHE A 70 16.92 -2.22 -16.53
CA PHE A 70 15.94 -2.19 -15.46
C PHE A 70 16.33 -1.18 -14.36
N PRO A 71 16.26 0.14 -14.64
CA PRO A 71 16.65 1.17 -13.67
C PRO A 71 15.79 1.14 -12.40
N ILE A 72 14.55 0.66 -12.52
CA ILE A 72 13.67 0.31 -11.41
C ILE A 72 13.09 -1.08 -11.71
N ALA A 73 13.26 -2.00 -10.76
CA ALA A 73 12.61 -3.30 -10.81
C ALA A 73 11.08 -3.13 -10.84
N HIS A 74 10.40 -3.93 -11.67
CA HIS A 74 8.95 -3.81 -11.87
C HIS A 74 8.20 -3.89 -10.54
N ILE A 75 8.60 -4.82 -9.67
CA ILE A 75 7.99 -4.97 -8.33
C ILE A 75 8.07 -3.69 -7.50
N ARG A 76 9.22 -3.00 -7.51
CA ARG A 76 9.38 -1.74 -6.79
C ARG A 76 8.47 -0.66 -7.35
N TYR A 77 8.30 -0.61 -8.68
CA TYR A 77 7.36 0.30 -9.31
C TYR A 77 5.90 0.02 -8.90
N TRP A 78 5.47 -1.25 -8.92
CA TRP A 78 4.12 -1.62 -8.49
C TRP A 78 3.85 -1.29 -7.03
N VAL A 79 4.81 -1.57 -6.13
CA VAL A 79 4.70 -1.19 -4.71
C VAL A 79 4.52 0.31 -4.55
N LEU A 80 5.36 1.12 -5.22
CA LEU A 80 5.22 2.58 -5.20
C LEU A 80 3.85 3.02 -5.74
N GLN A 81 3.36 2.43 -6.83
CA GLN A 81 2.05 2.73 -7.38
C GLN A 81 0.92 2.46 -6.40
N ILE A 82 0.99 1.36 -5.62
CA ILE A 82 0.01 1.08 -4.57
C ILE A 82 0.05 2.16 -3.49
N VAL A 83 1.24 2.50 -3.01
CA VAL A 83 1.41 3.54 -1.97
C VAL A 83 0.84 4.87 -2.47
N PHE A 84 1.17 5.29 -3.68
CA PHE A 84 0.68 6.57 -4.23
C PHE A 84 -0.84 6.58 -4.45
N VAL A 85 -1.44 5.48 -4.91
CA VAL A 85 -2.89 5.41 -5.13
C VAL A 85 -3.66 5.28 -3.80
N SER A 86 -3.09 4.63 -2.79
CA SER A 86 -3.74 4.48 -1.47
C SER A 86 -3.62 5.74 -0.61
N THR A 87 -2.52 6.50 -0.71
CA THR A 87 -2.24 7.66 0.15
C THR A 87 -3.36 8.71 0.16
N PRO A 88 -3.92 9.18 -0.98
CA PRO A 88 -5.02 10.15 -0.95
C PRO A 88 -6.27 9.63 -0.25
N SER A 89 -6.57 8.34 -0.42
CA SER A 89 -7.74 7.69 0.20
C SER A 89 -7.57 7.60 1.71
N LEU A 90 -6.35 7.25 2.18
CA LEU A 90 -6.02 7.20 3.60
C LEU A 90 -6.08 8.60 4.24
N ILE A 91 -5.55 9.63 3.56
CA ILE A 91 -5.60 11.02 4.05
C ILE A 91 -7.05 11.50 4.19
N TYR A 92 -7.87 11.29 3.15
CA TYR A 92 -9.28 11.67 3.19
C TYR A 92 -10.01 11.04 4.37
N MET A 93 -9.78 9.76 4.59
CA MET A 93 -10.43 9.02 5.66
C MET A 93 -9.95 9.43 7.04
N GLY A 94 -8.64 9.64 7.22
CA GLY A 94 -8.09 10.22 8.44
C GLY A 94 -8.72 11.58 8.77
N HIS A 95 -8.90 12.42 7.76
CA HIS A 95 -9.57 13.71 7.91
C HIS A 95 -11.06 13.57 8.27
N ALA A 96 -11.79 12.68 7.61
CA ALA A 96 -13.20 12.41 7.90
C ALA A 96 -13.40 11.89 9.33
N MET A 97 -12.58 10.92 9.77
CA MET A 97 -12.60 10.43 11.15
C MET A 97 -12.27 11.52 12.16
N HIS A 98 -11.31 12.39 11.86
CA HIS A 98 -10.97 13.52 12.73
C HIS A 98 -12.15 14.48 12.92
N ILE A 99 -12.89 14.77 11.84
CA ILE A 99 -14.10 15.62 11.91
C ILE A 99 -15.18 14.94 12.75
N VAL A 100 -15.49 13.67 12.49
CA VAL A 100 -16.53 12.93 13.24
C VAL A 100 -16.20 12.88 14.74
N ARG A 101 -14.95 12.55 15.11
CA ARG A 101 -14.50 12.55 16.51
C ARG A 101 -14.59 13.94 17.15
N ARG A 102 -14.35 15.02 16.39
CA ARG A 102 -14.49 16.40 16.88
C ARG A 102 -15.95 16.77 17.14
N ASP A 103 -16.84 16.38 16.23
CA ASP A 103 -18.28 16.64 16.36
C ASP A 103 -18.91 15.86 17.51
N GLU A 104 -18.54 14.59 17.71
CA GLU A 104 -18.97 13.80 18.86
C GLU A 104 -18.51 14.42 20.18
N LYS A 105 -17.24 14.85 20.28
CA LYS A 105 -16.74 15.56 21.47
C LYS A 105 -17.50 16.85 21.74
N ARG A 106 -17.89 17.58 20.69
CA ARG A 106 -18.69 18.81 20.84
C ARG A 106 -20.09 18.49 21.34
N ARG A 107 -20.76 17.49 20.77
CA ARG A 107 -22.11 17.04 21.20
C ARG A 107 -22.12 16.57 22.65
N ARG A 108 -21.11 15.81 23.09
CA ARG A 108 -20.98 15.39 24.50
C ARG A 108 -20.88 16.57 25.46
N ARG A 109 -20.04 17.57 25.15
CA ARG A 109 -19.93 18.80 25.95
C ARG A 109 -21.21 19.63 25.99
N GLU A 110 -22.01 19.60 24.92
CA GLU A 110 -23.31 20.27 24.88
C GLU A 110 -24.37 19.51 25.69
N GLN A 111 -24.30 18.19 25.79
CA GLN A 111 -25.14 17.38 26.68
C GLN A 111 -24.78 17.59 28.16
N GLU A 112 -23.48 17.56 28.51
CA GLU A 112 -22.99 17.82 29.89
C GLU A 112 -23.38 19.21 30.43
N LYS A 113 -23.61 20.19 29.55
CA LYS A 113 -24.06 21.54 29.94
C LYS A 113 -25.59 21.67 30.10
N ARG A 114 -26.35 20.69 29.60
CA ARG A 114 -27.81 20.67 29.66
C ARG A 114 -28.33 19.90 30.87
N GLU A 115 -27.50 19.04 31.45
CA GLU A 115 -27.69 18.39 32.76
C GLU A 115 -27.22 19.31 33.89
#